data_AF-A0A8D1DX86-F1
#
_entry.id   AF-A0A8D1DX86-F1
#
_cell.length_a   1.000
_cell.length_b   1.000
_cell.length_c   1.000
_cell.angle_alpha   90.00
_cell.angle_beta   90.00
_cell.angle_gamma   90.00
#
_symmetry.space_group_name_H-M   'P 1'
#
loop_
_entity.id
_entity.type
_entity.pdbx_description
1 polymer ?
#
loop_
_entity_poly.entity_id
_entity_poly.type
_entity_poly.pdbx_seq_one_letter_code
_entity_poly.pdbx_strand_id
1 'polypeptide(L)'
;VSSSRVVGPQPQSLPSCRFRPLPLSWLWAPPLGRLSERARAFLPVFGAARPQELFVQYLATYSYRHGSGREKKALTYSDLSNTAEESETFQFLADILPKKILASKYLKMLKEKRGEEEENDDDDDESDDEAES
;
A
#
# COMPACT_ATOMS: atom_id res chain seq x y z
N VAL A 1 37.72 -60.83 -60.65
CA VAL A 1 37.44 -59.57 -61.36
C VAL A 1 36.22 -59.84 -62.24
N SER A 2 35.03 -59.30 -62.07
CA SER A 2 34.65 -57.92 -61.77
C SER A 2 33.44 -57.85 -60.84
N SER A 3 33.49 -56.82 -60.00
CA SER A 3 32.49 -56.42 -59.01
C SER A 3 31.21 -55.89 -59.70
N SER A 4 30.06 -56.51 -59.44
CA SER A 4 28.75 -55.94 -59.78
C SER A 4 28.17 -55.32 -58.51
N ARG A 5 28.07 -53.98 -58.50
CA ARG A 5 27.51 -53.20 -57.38
C ARG A 5 26.03 -53.51 -57.21
N VAL A 6 25.65 -53.98 -56.03
CA VAL A 6 24.25 -53.95 -55.59
C VAL A 6 23.91 -52.48 -55.28
N VAL A 7 22.92 -51.94 -55.99
CA VAL A 7 22.32 -50.63 -55.71
C VAL A 7 21.38 -50.83 -54.52
N GLY A 8 21.77 -50.31 -53.35
CA GLY A 8 20.89 -50.21 -52.19
C GLY A 8 19.83 -49.12 -52.37
N PRO A 9 18.68 -49.19 -51.67
CA PRO A 9 17.62 -48.20 -51.78
C PRO A 9 18.12 -46.82 -51.31
N GLN A 10 17.82 -45.80 -52.11
CA GLN A 10 18.16 -44.40 -51.83
C GLN A 10 17.52 -43.93 -50.53
N PRO A 11 18.23 -43.19 -49.66
CA PRO A 11 17.63 -42.58 -48.49
C PRO A 11 16.70 -41.44 -48.94
N GLN A 12 15.39 -41.64 -48.75
CA GLN A 12 14.41 -40.57 -48.89
C GLN A 12 14.77 -39.40 -47.97
N SER A 13 14.97 -38.21 -48.55
CA SER A 13 15.25 -36.98 -47.82
C SER A 13 14.06 -36.60 -46.96
N LEU A 14 14.24 -36.57 -45.64
CA LEU A 14 13.29 -35.96 -44.73
C LEU A 14 13.20 -34.46 -45.03
N PRO A 15 12.00 -33.84 -45.00
CA PRO A 15 11.89 -32.41 -45.18
C PRO A 15 12.75 -31.74 -44.10
N SER A 16 13.72 -30.93 -44.54
CA SER A 16 14.53 -30.09 -43.68
C SER A 16 13.59 -29.09 -42.99
N CYS A 17 13.09 -29.45 -41.82
CA CYS A 17 12.50 -28.50 -40.89
C CYS A 17 13.63 -27.57 -40.46
N ARG A 18 13.81 -26.47 -41.21
CA ARG A 18 14.60 -25.33 -40.78
C ARG A 18 13.98 -24.82 -39.50
N PHE A 19 14.50 -25.27 -38.38
CA PHE A 19 14.24 -24.70 -37.06
C PHE A 19 14.80 -23.28 -37.09
N ARG A 20 13.96 -22.29 -37.42
CA ARG A 20 14.32 -20.90 -37.20
C ARG A 20 14.37 -20.71 -35.68
N PRO A 21 15.51 -20.36 -35.08
CA PRO A 21 15.52 -20.00 -33.67
C PRO A 21 14.67 -18.74 -33.54
N LEU A 22 13.47 -18.88 -32.98
CA LEU A 22 12.66 -17.74 -32.59
C LEU A 22 13.41 -17.02 -31.46
N PRO A 23 13.59 -15.69 -31.52
CA PRO A 23 14.20 -14.98 -30.42
C PRO A 23 13.33 -15.17 -29.18
N LEU A 24 13.95 -15.42 -28.02
CA LEU A 24 13.28 -15.57 -26.73
C LEU A 24 12.36 -14.38 -26.37
N SER A 25 12.48 -13.25 -27.08
CA SER A 25 11.54 -12.12 -27.01
C SER A 25 10.10 -12.46 -27.41
N TRP A 26 9.88 -13.55 -28.15
CA TRP A 26 8.55 -13.98 -28.59
C TRP A 26 7.85 -14.92 -27.61
N LEU A 27 8.55 -15.39 -26.56
CA LEU A 27 7.95 -16.25 -25.54
C LEU A 27 7.14 -15.46 -24.50
N TRP A 28 7.36 -14.14 -24.41
CA TRP A 28 6.60 -13.24 -23.52
C TRP A 28 5.42 -12.53 -24.21
N ALA A 29 5.21 -12.76 -25.51
CA ALA A 29 4.10 -12.17 -26.23
C ALA A 29 2.91 -13.14 -26.22
N PRO A 30 1.85 -12.92 -25.40
CA PRO A 30 0.62 -13.69 -25.56
C PRO A 30 0.07 -13.45 -26.98
N PRO A 31 -0.46 -14.48 -27.66
CA PRO A 31 -1.06 -14.32 -28.98
C PRO A 31 -2.28 -13.40 -28.86
N LEU A 32 -2.08 -12.13 -29.19
CA LEU A 32 -3.11 -11.09 -29.16
C LEU A 32 -3.99 -11.19 -30.41
N GLY A 33 -4.65 -12.34 -30.56
CA GLY A 33 -5.67 -12.57 -31.57
C GLY A 33 -7.04 -12.31 -30.97
N ARG A 34 -7.61 -11.13 -31.25
CA ARG A 34 -9.00 -10.69 -30.94
C ARG A 34 -9.33 -10.48 -29.45
N LEU A 35 -8.78 -9.42 -28.88
CA LEU A 35 -9.51 -8.66 -27.86
C LEU A 35 -10.18 -7.46 -28.52
N SER A 36 -11.47 -7.24 -28.25
CA SER A 36 -12.21 -6.08 -28.76
C SER A 36 -11.51 -4.78 -28.31
N GLU A 37 -11.67 -3.70 -29.08
CA GLU A 37 -11.04 -2.39 -28.79
C GLU A 37 -11.33 -1.90 -27.35
N ARG A 38 -12.47 -2.30 -26.78
CA ARG A 38 -12.86 -2.06 -25.37
C ARG A 38 -11.96 -2.78 -24.36
N ALA A 39 -11.54 -4.01 -24.62
CA ALA A 39 -10.70 -4.77 -23.72
C ALA A 39 -9.25 -4.25 -23.71
N ARG A 40 -8.83 -3.58 -24.78
CA ARG A 40 -7.53 -2.91 -24.91
C ARG A 40 -7.43 -1.63 -24.07
N ALA A 41 -8.55 -0.96 -23.82
CA ALA A 41 -8.63 0.22 -22.95
C ALA A 41 -8.75 -0.11 -21.44
N PHE A 42 -9.13 -1.35 -21.09
CA PHE A 42 -9.30 -1.79 -19.70
C PHE A 42 -8.03 -2.38 -19.06
N LEU A 43 -7.08 -2.85 -19.88
CA LEU A 43 -5.80 -3.41 -19.42
C LEU A 43 -4.89 -2.41 -18.68
N PRO A 44 -4.73 -1.13 -19.09
CA PRO A 44 -3.83 -0.21 -18.37
C PRO A 44 -4.40 0.29 -17.04
N VAL A 45 -5.72 0.22 -16.82
CA VAL A 45 -6.37 0.72 -15.59
C VAL A 45 -6.10 -0.21 -14.40
N PHE A 46 -6.02 -1.53 -14.63
CA PHE A 46 -5.77 -2.51 -13.57
C PHE A 46 -4.30 -2.89 -13.38
N GLY A 47 -3.44 -2.65 -14.38
CA GLY A 47 -2.04 -3.11 -14.37
C GLY A 47 -0.99 -2.11 -13.88
N ALA A 48 -1.34 -0.82 -13.71
CA ALA A 48 -0.37 0.25 -13.45
C ALA A 48 -0.79 1.24 -12.35
N ALA A 49 -1.78 0.90 -11.52
CA ALA A 49 -2.06 1.72 -10.35
C ALA A 49 -0.84 1.66 -9.41
N ARG A 50 -0.23 2.82 -9.17
CA ARG A 50 0.87 2.94 -8.22
C ARG A 50 0.36 2.43 -6.86
N PRO A 51 1.13 1.65 -6.08
CA PRO A 51 0.66 1.13 -4.79
C PRO A 51 0.05 2.19 -3.86
N GLN A 52 0.55 3.42 -3.97
CA GLN A 52 0.08 4.61 -3.27
C GLN A 52 -1.39 4.96 -3.58
N GLU A 53 -1.80 4.79 -4.84
CA GLU A 53 -3.14 5.15 -5.32
C GLU A 53 -4.17 4.09 -4.90
N LEU A 54 -3.76 2.81 -4.93
CA LEU A 54 -4.54 1.71 -4.35
C LEU A 54 -4.68 1.87 -2.84
N PHE A 55 -3.63 2.33 -2.15
CA PHE A 55 -3.69 2.58 -0.72
C PHE A 55 -4.72 3.67 -0.38
N VAL A 56 -4.70 4.82 -1.08
CA VAL A 56 -5.66 5.90 -0.84
C VAL A 56 -7.09 5.45 -1.15
N GLN A 57 -7.30 4.68 -2.23
CA GLN A 57 -8.61 4.14 -2.56
C GLN A 57 -9.10 3.14 -1.49
N TYR A 58 -8.21 2.28 -1.00
CA TYR A 58 -8.50 1.32 0.05
C TYR A 58 -8.88 2.03 1.35
N LEU A 59 -8.08 3.01 1.76
CA LEU A 59 -8.34 3.83 2.95
C LEU A 59 -9.70 4.51 2.86
N ALA A 60 -9.99 5.20 1.74
CA ALA A 60 -11.26 5.90 1.55
C ALA A 60 -12.45 4.94 1.60
N THR A 61 -12.34 3.77 0.96
CA THR A 61 -13.41 2.76 0.95
C THR A 61 -13.60 2.11 2.31
N TYR A 62 -12.50 1.84 3.03
CA TYR A 62 -12.53 1.23 4.34
C TYR A 62 -13.17 2.17 5.37
N SER A 63 -12.72 3.43 5.42
CA SER A 63 -13.30 4.47 6.29
C SER A 63 -14.75 4.76 5.96
N TYR A 64 -15.15 4.71 4.68
CA TYR A 64 -16.55 4.89 4.29
C TYR A 64 -17.46 3.75 4.80
N ARG A 65 -16.93 2.53 4.88
CA ARG A 65 -17.66 1.34 5.32
C ARG A 65 -17.71 1.18 6.84
N HIS A 66 -16.64 1.55 7.55
CA HIS A 66 -16.54 1.43 9.01
C HIS A 66 -17.04 2.68 9.75
N GLY A 67 -16.96 3.85 9.11
CA GLY A 67 -17.50 5.09 9.67
C GLY A 67 -18.97 5.34 9.35
N SER A 68 -19.41 6.56 9.62
CA SER A 68 -20.78 7.03 9.36
C SER A 68 -21.04 7.41 7.89
N GLY A 69 -20.13 7.03 6.99
CA GLY A 69 -20.19 7.34 5.56
C GLY A 69 -21.40 6.74 4.86
N ARG A 70 -21.87 5.56 5.29
CA ARG A 70 -23.07 4.92 4.73
C ARG A 70 -24.36 5.69 5.02
N GLU A 71 -24.46 6.30 6.20
CA GLU A 71 -25.64 7.06 6.63
C GLU A 71 -25.65 8.45 5.99
N LYS A 72 -24.50 9.12 6.01
CA LYS A 72 -24.35 10.51 5.52
C LYS A 72 -24.07 10.58 4.02
N LYS A 73 -23.89 9.43 3.35
CA LYS A 73 -23.47 9.29 1.94
C LYS A 73 -22.23 10.11 1.59
N ALA A 74 -21.41 10.43 2.58
CA ALA A 74 -20.25 11.29 2.46
C ALA A 74 -19.18 10.82 3.45
N LEU A 75 -17.93 10.79 2.99
CA LEU A 75 -16.79 10.46 3.84
C LEU A 75 -16.34 11.73 4.58
N THR A 76 -16.41 11.72 5.91
CA THR A 76 -15.95 12.87 6.72
C THR A 76 -14.56 12.63 7.29
N TYR A 77 -13.86 13.72 7.64
CA TYR A 77 -12.54 13.63 8.25
C TYR A 77 -12.55 12.84 9.57
N SER A 78 -13.63 12.96 10.35
CA SER A 78 -13.79 12.18 11.60
C SER A 78 -13.83 10.68 11.35
N ASP A 79 -14.43 10.23 10.25
CA ASP A 79 -14.46 8.80 9.92
C ASP A 79 -13.05 8.29 9.57
N LEU A 80 -12.25 9.11 8.87
CA LEU A 80 -10.86 8.83 8.53
C LEU A 80 -9.96 8.77 9.77
N SER A 81 -10.03 9.79 10.65
CA SER A 81 -9.21 9.82 11.86
C SER A 81 -9.57 8.69 12.83
N ASN A 82 -10.85 8.34 12.94
CA ASN A 82 -11.28 7.23 13.80
C ASN A 82 -10.82 5.89 13.23
N THR A 83 -10.92 5.69 11.91
CA THR A 83 -10.41 4.49 11.25
C THR A 83 -8.90 4.30 11.48
N ALA A 84 -8.12 5.39 11.47
CA ALA A 84 -6.68 5.35 11.68
C ALA A 84 -6.28 4.93 13.10
N GLU A 85 -7.10 5.26 14.10
CA GLU A 85 -6.86 4.87 15.50
C GLU A 85 -7.39 3.47 15.82
N GLU A 86 -8.54 3.08 15.25
CA GLU A 86 -9.19 1.81 15.56
C GLU A 86 -8.57 0.61 14.81
N SER A 87 -7.95 0.85 13.66
CA SER A 87 -7.40 -0.21 12.82
C SER A 87 -5.89 -0.36 13.00
N GLU A 88 -5.46 -1.57 13.38
CA GLU A 88 -4.03 -1.94 13.48
C GLU A 88 -3.28 -1.69 12.15
N THR A 89 -3.95 -1.91 11.01
CA THR A 89 -3.33 -1.71 9.69
C THR A 89 -3.05 -0.23 9.35
N PHE A 90 -3.73 0.70 10.02
CA PHE A 90 -3.64 2.14 9.78
C PHE A 90 -2.99 2.90 10.93
N GLN A 91 -2.42 2.21 11.93
CA GLN A 91 -1.84 2.84 13.11
C GLN A 91 -0.72 3.84 12.77
N PHE A 92 0.03 3.59 11.68
CA PHE A 92 1.05 4.53 11.20
C PHE A 92 0.48 5.90 10.76
N LEU A 93 -0.84 5.98 10.52
CA LEU A 93 -1.52 7.22 10.20
C LEU A 93 -1.92 8.01 11.45
N ALA A 94 -1.86 7.44 12.67
CA ALA A 94 -2.32 8.14 13.88
C ALA A 94 -1.55 9.45 14.14
N ASP A 95 -0.24 9.43 13.90
CA ASP A 95 0.62 10.62 14.05
C ASP A 95 0.46 11.61 12.88
N ILE A 96 0.02 11.12 11.72
CA ILE A 96 -0.15 11.91 10.48
C ILE A 96 -1.56 12.52 10.40
N LEU A 97 -2.56 11.85 10.96
CA LEU A 97 -3.98 12.21 10.95
C LEU A 97 -4.47 12.55 12.37
N PRO A 98 -4.02 13.67 12.97
CA PRO A 98 -4.50 14.07 14.27
C PRO A 98 -6.01 14.32 14.24
N LYS A 99 -6.70 13.95 15.32
CA LYS A 99 -8.11 14.30 15.51
C LYS A 99 -8.27 15.81 15.55
N LYS A 100 -9.29 16.31 14.83
CA LYS A 100 -9.63 17.74 14.88
C LYS A 100 -9.99 18.14 16.30
N ILE A 101 -9.26 19.12 16.83
CA ILE A 101 -9.55 19.77 18.11
C ILE A 101 -9.93 21.23 17.87
N LEU A 102 -10.81 21.75 18.72
CA LEU A 102 -11.14 23.18 18.77
C LEU A 102 -9.97 23.96 19.38
N ALA A 103 -9.73 25.18 18.90
CA ALA A 103 -8.70 26.07 19.46
C ALA A 103 -8.93 26.34 20.95
N SER A 104 -10.19 26.47 21.38
CA SER A 104 -10.56 26.62 22.79
C SER A 104 -10.18 25.39 23.63
N LYS A 105 -10.33 24.18 23.07
CA LYS A 105 -9.93 22.93 23.72
C LYS A 105 -8.41 22.81 23.81
N TYR A 106 -7.70 23.16 22.74
CA TYR A 106 -6.23 23.19 22.74
C TYR A 106 -5.67 24.18 23.76
N LEU A 107 -6.25 25.40 23.81
CA LEU A 107 -5.86 26.43 24.76
C LEU A 107 -6.12 26.02 26.22
N LYS A 108 -7.18 25.24 26.47
CA LYS A 108 -7.41 24.64 27.80
C LYS A 108 -6.35 23.57 28.12
N MET A 109 -6.07 22.64 27.22
CA MET A 109 -5.04 21.61 27.40
C MET A 109 -3.64 22.20 27.66
N LEU A 110 -3.29 23.31 26.99
CA LEU A 110 -2.02 24.00 27.24
C LEU A 110 -1.94 24.63 28.64
N LYS A 111 -3.06 25.15 29.16
CA LYS A 111 -3.12 25.72 30.51
C LYS A 111 -3.08 24.63 31.58
N GLU A 112 -3.77 23.53 31.34
CA GLU A 112 -3.83 22.36 32.23
C GLU A 112 -2.46 21.69 32.35
N LYS A 113 -1.78 21.43 31.22
CA LYS A 113 -0.42 20.90 31.22
C LYS A 113 0.59 21.79 31.96
N ARG A 114 0.45 23.11 31.86
CA ARG A 114 1.30 24.05 32.60
C ARG A 114 1.00 24.05 34.12
N GLY A 115 -0.25 23.82 34.50
CA GLY A 115 -0.64 23.70 35.91
C GLY A 115 -0.13 22.41 36.57
N GLU A 116 -0.10 21.30 35.82
CA GLU A 116 0.41 20.01 36.32
C GLU A 116 1.94 19.98 36.52
N GLU A 117 2.68 20.85 35.83
CA GLU A 117 4.13 21.01 35.99
C GLU A 117 4.51 21.88 37.22
N GLU A 118 3.57 22.65 37.78
CA GLU A 118 3.80 23.55 38.94
C GLU A 118 3.39 22.90 40.29
N GLU A 119 2.84 21.69 40.32
CA GLU A 119 2.36 21.00 41.55
C GLU A 119 3.32 19.88 42.05
N ASN A 120 4.56 19.81 41.55
CA ASN A 120 5.59 18.83 41.97
C ASN A 120 6.79 19.44 42.73
N ASP A 121 6.77 20.73 43.08
CA ASP A 121 7.90 21.43 43.72
C ASP A 121 7.60 21.94 45.15
N ASP A 122 6.59 21.41 45.84
CA ASP A 122 6.31 21.73 47.26
C ASP A 122 6.22 20.43 48.08
N ASP A 123 7.37 19.87 48.50
CA ASP A 123 7.53 19.08 49.74
C ASP A 123 8.98 18.56 49.87
N ASP A 124 9.87 19.40 50.39
CA ASP A 124 10.92 19.10 51.40
C ASP A 124 12.07 20.12 51.26
N ASP A 125 11.97 21.25 51.98
CA ASP A 125 13.18 21.97 52.38
C ASP A 125 13.05 22.56 53.79
N GLU A 126 13.97 22.09 54.65
CA GLU A 126 14.52 22.69 55.86
C GLU A 126 13.61 23.21 56.99
N SER A 127 13.59 22.46 58.10
CA SER A 127 13.64 23.03 59.44
C SER A 127 14.96 22.63 60.13
N ASP A 128 16.03 23.34 59.79
CA ASP A 128 17.27 23.37 60.56
C ASP A 128 17.18 24.57 61.52
N ASP A 129 16.88 24.32 62.80
CA ASP A 129 16.95 25.32 63.86
C ASP A 129 18.03 24.88 64.87
N GLU A 130 19.23 25.37 64.62
CA GLU A 130 20.35 25.53 65.56
C GLU A 130 19.91 26.28 66.84
N ALA A 131 20.19 25.71 68.02
CA ALA A 131 20.17 26.45 69.27
C ALA A 131 21.24 25.95 70.27
N GLU A 132 22.31 26.74 70.35
CA GLU A 132 23.37 26.77 71.36
C GLU A 132 22.89 26.64 72.82
N SER A 133 23.44 25.68 73.59
CA SER A 133 23.97 25.82 74.97
C SER A 133 24.48 24.49 75.53
#